data_AF-A0A973JGX5-F1
#
_entry.id   AF-A0A973JGX5-F1
#
_cell.length_a   1.000
_cell.length_b   1.000
_cell.length_c   1.000
_cell.angle_alpha   90.00
_cell.angle_beta   90.00
_cell.angle_gamma   90.00
#
_symmetry.space_group_name_H-M   'P 1'
#
loop_
_entity.id
_entity.type
_entity.pdbx_description
1 polymer ?
#
loop_
_entity_poly.entity_id
_entity_poly.type
_entity_poly.pdbx_seq_one_letter_code
_entity_poly.pdbx_strand_id
1 'polypeptide(L)' 'MWRLDVLTQCLVGIESKVGRTSLTATTRSQIAKDSLLLRNGDVNGLKWVFSRSGVTGQIGPTGPLADELGKAGIPWRLAP' A
#
# COMPACT_ATOMS: atom_id res chain seq x y z
N MET A 1 -7.74 9.53 12.84
CA MET A 1 -7.16 8.25 13.32
C MET A 1 -6.37 7.65 12.17
N TRP A 2 -5.08 7.42 12.36
CA TRP A 2 -4.22 6.78 11.37
C TRP A 2 -4.49 5.27 11.37
N ARG A 3 -4.58 4.64 10.20
CA ARG A 3 -4.87 3.20 10.07
C ARG A 3 -3.76 2.53 9.26
N LEU A 4 -3.09 1.54 9.84
CA LEU A 4 -2.38 0.48 9.12
C LEU A 4 -3.30 -0.75 9.14
N ASP A 5 -3.41 -1.48 8.04
CA ASP A 5 -4.32 -2.63 8.00
C ASP A 5 -3.77 -3.81 8.81
N VAL A 6 -2.47 -4.08 8.71
CA VAL A 6 -1.78 -5.10 9.51
C VAL A 6 -0.40 -4.59 9.94
N LEU A 7 -0.03 -4.85 11.19
CA LEU A 7 1.32 -4.69 11.71
C LEU A 7 1.83 -6.05 12.19
N THR A 8 2.94 -6.51 11.62
CA THR A 8 3.56 -7.79 12.01
C THR A 8 4.33 -7.66 13.32
N GLN A 9 4.69 -8.80 13.94
CA GLN A 9 5.54 -8.84 15.13
C GLN A 9 6.94 -8.22 14.91
N CYS A 10 7.41 -8.18 13.66
CA CYS A 10 8.68 -7.55 13.27
C CYS A 10 8.52 -6.07 12.87
N LEU A 11 7.39 -5.43 13.22
CA LEU A 11 7.05 -4.05 12.87
C LEU A 11 7.06 -3.76 11.36
N VAL A 12 6.72 -4.75 10.54
CA VAL A 12 6.45 -4.53 9.11
C VAL A 12 4.96 -4.24 8.93
N GLY A 13 4.65 -3.07 8.39
CA GLY A 13 3.30 -2.66 8.02
C GLY A 13 2.85 -3.26 6.69
N ILE A 14 1.59 -3.66 6.61
CA ILE A 14 0.95 -4.11 5.36
C ILE A 14 -0.31 -3.29 5.14
N GLU A 15 -0.39 -2.65 3.98
CA GLU A 15 -1.63 -2.05 3.45
C GLU A 15 -2.26 -3.03 2.45
N SER A 16 -3.56 -3.29 2.59
CA SER A 16 -4.28 -4.24 1.74
C SER A 16 -5.31 -3.53 0.87
N LYS A 17 -5.35 -3.87 -0.42
CA LYS A 17 -6.34 -3.34 -1.38
C LYS A 17 -6.99 -4.47 -2.16
N VAL A 18 -8.28 -4.33 -2.45
CA VAL A 18 -9.02 -5.26 -3.31
C VAL A 18 -9.24 -4.60 -4.67
N GLY A 19 -8.97 -5.34 -5.75
CA GLY A 19 -9.24 -4.92 -7.10
C GLY A 19 -8.21 -3.98 -7.71
N ARG A 20 -8.57 -3.43 -8.88
CA ARG A 20 -7.78 -2.39 -9.55
C ARG A 20 -7.88 -1.10 -8.75
N THR A 21 -6.75 -0.57 -8.30
CA THR A 21 -6.71 0.66 -7.50
C THR A 21 -5.99 1.77 -8.24
N SER A 22 -6.64 2.94 -8.35
CA SER A 22 -6.07 4.13 -9.02
C SER A 22 -5.40 5.08 -8.03
N LEU A 23 -4.52 5.93 -8.53
CA LEU A 23 -3.97 7.04 -7.77
C LEU A 23 -5.01 8.16 -7.60
N THR A 24 -5.65 8.21 -6.44
CA THR A 24 -6.55 9.27 -6.00
C THR A 24 -5.89 10.13 -4.90
N ALA A 25 -6.55 11.23 -4.51
CA ALA A 25 -6.11 12.02 -3.37
C ALA A 25 -6.00 11.16 -2.09
N THR A 26 -6.96 10.27 -1.85
CA THR A 26 -6.95 9.35 -0.71
C THR A 26 -5.75 8.41 -0.74
N THR A 27 -5.45 7.77 -1.87
CA THR A 27 -4.30 6.86 -1.96
C THR A 27 -2.97 7.61 -1.87
N ARG A 28 -2.89 8.86 -2.36
CA ARG A 28 -1.70 9.71 -2.15
C ARG A 28 -1.48 9.99 -0.66
N SER A 29 -2.53 10.34 0.07
CA SER A 29 -2.43 10.56 1.52
C SER A 29 -2.01 9.29 2.28
N GLN A 30 -2.45 8.11 1.83
CA GLN A 30 -2.00 6.83 2.40
C GLN A 30 -0.50 6.60 2.16
N ILE A 31 -0.01 6.81 0.93
CA ILE A 31 1.42 6.71 0.60
C ILE A 31 2.25 7.71 1.42
N ALA A 32 1.80 8.96 1.54
CA ALA A 32 2.50 9.99 2.30
C ALA A 32 2.60 9.62 3.79
N LYS A 33 1.52 9.09 4.36
CA LYS A 33 1.51 8.56 5.73
C LYS A 33 2.48 7.41 5.89
N ASP A 34 2.40 6.41 5.02
CA ASP A 34 3.25 5.21 5.09
C ASP A 34 4.73 5.57 4.98
N SER A 35 5.06 6.54 4.11
CA SER A 35 6.40 7.10 3.99
C SER A 35 6.86 7.81 5.27
N LEU A 36 5.95 8.52 5.95
CA LEU A 36 6.25 9.19 7.22
C LEU A 36 6.56 8.16 8.32
N LEU A 37 5.76 7.09 8.42
CA LEU A 37 5.98 6.01 9.40
C LEU A 37 7.35 5.33 9.19
N LEU A 38 7.72 5.07 7.94
CA LEU A 38 9.04 4.54 7.60
C LEU A 38 10.16 5.51 7.99
N ARG A 39 10.00 6.81 7.70
CA ARG A 39 11.01 7.83 7.99
C ARG A 39 11.21 8.06 9.49
N ASN A 40 10.14 7.97 10.27
CA ASN A 40 10.19 8.14 11.72
C ASN A 40 10.74 6.92 12.46
N GLY A 41 10.87 5.77 11.79
CA GLY A 41 11.23 4.50 12.43
C GLY A 41 10.08 3.86 13.22
N ASP A 42 8.84 4.32 13.01
CA ASP A 42 7.64 3.74 13.64
C ASP A 42 7.38 2.31 13.14
N VAL A 43 7.90 1.99 11.95
CA VAL A 43 7.88 0.65 11.34
C VAL A 43 9.25 0.33 10.74
N ASN A 44 9.62 -0.95 10.78
CA ASN A 44 10.87 -1.45 10.17
C ASN A 44 10.76 -1.63 8.65
N GLY A 45 9.54 -1.64 8.12
CA GLY A 45 9.27 -1.83 6.70
C GLY A 45 7.79 -1.69 6.39
N LEU A 46 7.46 -1.48 5.13
CA LEU A 46 6.08 -1.36 4.67
C LEU A 46 5.93 -2.00 3.29
N LYS A 47 4.80 -2.65 3.04
CA LYS A 47 4.46 -3.19 1.72
C LYS A 47 2.97 -3.10 1.44
N TRP A 48 2.61 -2.93 0.18
CA TRP A 48 1.22 -2.98 -0.26
C TRP A 48 0.90 -4.34 -0.89
N VAL A 49 -0.26 -4.89 -0.57
CA VAL A 49 -0.74 -6.17 -1.10
C VAL A 49 -2.08 -5.98 -1.77
N PHE A 50 -2.18 -6.39 -3.03
CA PHE A 50 -3.40 -6.27 -3.82
C PHE A 50 -4.03 -7.64 -4.05
N SER A 51 -5.28 -7.83 -3.66
CA SER A 51 -6.06 -9.04 -3.94
C SER A 51 -7.04 -8.82 -5.09
N ARG A 52 -7.38 -9.91 -5.81
CA ARG A 52 -8.30 -9.85 -6.94
C ARG A 52 -9.70 -9.46 -6.47
N SER A 53 -10.36 -8.56 -7.22
CA SER A 53 -11.78 -8.30 -6.99
C SER A 53 -12.61 -9.51 -7.43
N GLY A 54 -13.42 -10.04 -6.52
CA GLY A 54 -14.41 -11.08 -6.85
C GLY A 54 -15.56 -10.58 -7.74
N VAL A 55 -15.72 -9.26 -7.90
CA VAL A 55 -16.78 -8.65 -8.71
C VAL A 55 -16.30 -8.35 -10.12
N THR A 56 -15.15 -7.68 -10.27
CA THR A 56 -14.66 -7.22 -11.58
C THR A 56 -13.58 -8.12 -12.15
N GLY A 57 -13.02 -9.05 -11.37
CA GLY A 57 -11.87 -9.86 -11.74
C GLY A 57 -10.55 -9.08 -11.85
N GLN A 58 -10.56 -7.75 -11.71
CA GLN A 58 -9.35 -6.93 -11.84
C GLN A 58 -8.51 -6.94 -10.55
N ILE A 59 -7.24 -6.55 -10.65
CA ILE A 59 -6.28 -6.56 -9.54
C ILE A 59 -5.18 -5.49 -9.73
N GLY A 60 -4.58 -5.04 -8.62
CA GLY A 60 -3.31 -4.32 -8.63
C GLY A 60 -3.40 -2.81 -8.83
N PRO A 61 -2.28 -2.09 -8.64
CA PRO A 61 -2.21 -0.63 -8.76
C PRO A 61 -2.16 -0.18 -10.22
N THR A 62 -2.90 0.88 -10.59
CA THR A 62 -2.72 1.51 -11.92
C THR A 62 -1.29 1.97 -12.14
N GLY A 63 -0.88 2.19 -13.38
CA GLY A 63 0.46 2.71 -13.70
C GLY A 63 0.85 3.92 -12.84
N PRO A 64 0.00 4.97 -12.76
CA PRO A 64 0.27 6.11 -11.88
C PRO A 64 0.42 5.75 -10.40
N LEU A 65 -0.35 4.78 -9.89
CA LEU A 65 -0.20 4.34 -8.49
C LEU A 65 1.08 3.53 -8.28
N ALA A 66 1.43 2.65 -9.22
CA ALA A 66 2.66 1.88 -9.18
C ALA A 66 3.90 2.80 -9.21
N ASP A 67 3.88 3.84 -10.06
CA ASP A 67 4.95 4.83 -10.15
C ASP A 67 5.10 5.59 -8.83
N GLU A 68 3.98 6.00 -8.22
CA GLU A 68 4.01 6.76 -6.96
C GLU A 68 4.49 5.90 -5.78
N LEU A 69 4.09 4.62 -5.72
CA LEU A 69 4.63 3.65 -4.76
C LEU A 69 6.13 3.45 -4.97
N GLY A 70 6.58 3.37 -6.22
CA GLY A 70 7.99 3.27 -6.59
C GLY A 70 8.81 4.48 -6.12
N LYS A 71 8.32 5.70 -6.35
CA LYS A 71 8.97 6.93 -5.86
C LYS A 71 9.07 6.99 -4.33
N ALA A 72 8.05 6.46 -3.64
CA ALA A 72 8.04 6.37 -2.18
C ALA A 72 8.93 5.23 -1.64
N GLY A 73 9.48 4.36 -2.50
CA GLY A 73 10.24 3.19 -2.09
C GLY A 73 9.39 2.11 -1.42
N ILE A 74 8.08 2.10 -1.66
CA ILE A 74 7.14 1.16 -1.04
C ILE A 74 6.92 -0.03 -2.00
N PRO A 75 7.44 -1.23 -1.69
CA PRO A 75 7.23 -2.41 -2.51
C PRO A 75 5.76 -2.83 -2.49
N TRP A 76 5.31 -3.42 -3.60
CA TRP A 76 3.98 -4.01 -3.70
C TRP A 76 4.00 -5.36 -4.37
N ARG A 77 2.99 -6.18 -4.07
CA ARG A 77 2.77 -7.48 -4.73
C ARG A 77 1.29 -7.77 -4.92
N LEU A 78 1.00 -8.71 -5.80
CA LEU A 78 -0.31 -9.32 -5.88
C LEU A 78 -0.42 -10.43 -4.82
N ALA A 79 -1.57 -10.53 -4.16
CA ALA A 79 -1.94 -11.70 -3.40
C ALA A 79 -2.21 -12.85 -4.38
N PRO A 80 -1.90 -14.11 -3.98
CA PRO A 80 -2.27 -15.28 -4.78
C PRO A 80 -3.78 -15.36 -5.01
#